data_AF-A0A496XTT8-F1
#
_entry.id   AF-A0A496XTT8-F1
#
_cell.length_a   1.000
_cell.length_b   1.000
_cell.length_c   1.000
_cell.angle_alpha   90.00
_cell.angle_beta   90.00
_cell.angle_gamma   90.00
#
_symmetry.space_group_name_H-M   'P 1'
#
loop_
_entity.id
_entity.type
_entity.pdbx_description
1 polymer ?
#
loop_
_entity_poly.entity_id
_entity_poly.type
_entity_poly.pdbx_seq_one_letter_code
_entity_poly.pdbx_strand_id
1 'polypeptide(L)'
;MVYMMNETSYEFDMTEAAMERRKKDFLSEKKLPKSDVLPVTKLNKILNKLLVERAKLLQIEKDQEKFCLDKNELADPLDEASINIQASQELRFRNRNIFYLKKINKSLDRVLDGSYGHCEECDEDISFERLMARPTAQLCILCKEEAELGERNSIFGKKSKSLGKSLTELGRS
;
A
#
# COMPACT_ATOMS: atom_id res chain seq x y z
N MET A 1 37.02 29.27 16.22
CA MET A 1 36.48 28.30 17.20
C MET A 1 35.48 27.44 16.44
N VAL A 2 35.90 26.28 15.92
CA VAL A 2 35.96 24.96 16.60
C VAL A 2 34.53 24.50 16.92
N TYR A 3 33.86 23.75 16.01
CA TYR A 3 33.88 22.29 15.76
C TYR A 3 32.87 21.51 16.61
N MET A 4 32.27 20.49 15.96
CA MET A 4 31.59 19.29 16.51
C MET A 4 30.06 19.42 16.71
N MET A 5 29.18 18.49 16.34
CA MET A 5 29.17 17.23 15.57
C MET A 5 27.74 16.65 15.68
N ASN A 6 27.38 15.74 14.76
CA ASN A 6 26.30 14.72 14.82
C ASN A 6 24.93 15.12 14.26
N GLU A 7 24.59 14.72 13.02
CA GLU A 7 24.23 13.36 12.54
C GLU A 7 22.86 12.90 13.06
N THR A 8 21.88 12.88 12.15
CA THR A 8 20.72 11.95 12.01
C THR A 8 19.51 12.64 11.36
N SER A 9 19.69 13.24 10.18
CA SER A 9 18.56 13.48 9.26
C SER A 9 18.55 12.31 8.28
N TYR A 10 17.76 11.29 8.63
CA TYR A 10 17.56 10.04 7.91
C TYR A 10 17.25 10.31 6.43
N GLU A 11 18.21 9.94 5.58
CA GLU A 11 18.19 10.02 4.12
C GLU A 11 17.12 9.09 3.53
N PHE A 12 15.91 9.62 3.32
CA PHE A 12 14.84 8.91 2.60
C PHE A 12 14.34 9.73 1.41
N ASP A 13 15.27 10.24 0.60
CA ASP A 13 14.98 10.79 -0.73
C ASP A 13 15.78 10.02 -1.79
N MET A 14 15.48 8.73 -1.92
CA MET A 14 15.78 7.97 -3.14
C MET A 14 14.66 8.21 -4.15
N THR A 15 14.90 9.17 -5.06
CA THR A 15 13.94 9.64 -6.07
C THR A 15 13.16 8.52 -6.76
N GLU A 16 11.84 8.67 -6.85
CA GLU A 16 10.86 7.77 -7.50
C GLU A 16 11.32 7.31 -8.90
N ALA A 17 12.02 8.19 -9.62
CA ALA A 17 12.62 7.95 -10.95
C ALA A 17 13.79 6.95 -10.95
N ALA A 18 14.59 6.86 -9.89
CA ALA A 18 15.69 5.89 -9.77
C ALA A 18 15.15 4.47 -9.55
N MET A 19 14.06 4.34 -8.77
CA MET A 19 13.35 3.07 -8.59
C MET A 19 12.62 2.64 -9.86
N GLU A 20 12.03 3.57 -10.63
CA GLU A 20 11.37 3.23 -11.89
C GLU A 20 12.34 2.79 -12.99
N ARG A 21 13.57 3.32 -13.01
CA ARG A 21 14.65 2.82 -13.88
C ARG A 21 15.09 1.42 -13.47
N ARG A 22 15.36 1.19 -12.17
CA ARG A 22 15.63 -0.17 -11.62
C ARG A 22 14.51 -1.16 -11.93
N LYS A 23 13.23 -0.75 -11.83
CA LYS A 23 12.07 -1.56 -12.23
C LYS A 23 12.08 -1.90 -13.72
N LYS A 24 12.41 -0.93 -14.59
CA LYS A 24 12.50 -1.12 -16.04
C LYS A 24 13.61 -2.12 -16.41
N ASP A 25 14.77 -1.97 -15.79
CA ASP A 25 15.92 -2.84 -16.01
C ASP A 25 15.62 -4.28 -15.53
N PHE A 26 14.94 -4.42 -14.39
CA PHE A 26 14.53 -5.70 -13.82
C PHE A 26 13.46 -6.44 -14.64
N LEU A 27 12.43 -5.72 -15.15
CA LEU A 27 11.44 -6.30 -16.07
C LEU A 27 12.06 -6.70 -17.41
N SER A 28 13.17 -6.06 -17.82
CA SER A 28 13.85 -6.35 -19.09
C SER A 28 14.81 -7.56 -19.01
N GLU A 29 15.44 -7.81 -17.85
CA GLU A 29 16.47 -8.86 -17.71
C GLU A 29 15.99 -10.19 -17.07
N LYS A 30 14.75 -10.28 -16.58
CA LYS A 30 14.18 -11.52 -15.97
C LYS A 30 15.01 -12.15 -14.83
N LYS A 31 15.95 -11.43 -14.20
CA LYS A 31 16.70 -11.93 -13.04
C LYS A 31 15.98 -11.55 -11.75
N LEU A 32 15.02 -12.36 -11.33
CA LEU A 32 14.49 -12.25 -9.97
C LEU A 32 15.62 -12.51 -8.97
N PRO A 33 15.74 -11.73 -7.87
CA PRO A 33 16.68 -12.05 -6.82
C PRO A 33 16.32 -13.44 -6.29
N LYS A 34 17.32 -14.24 -5.97
CA LYS A 34 17.09 -15.49 -5.26
C LYS A 34 16.54 -15.11 -3.89
N SER A 35 15.25 -15.32 -3.66
CA SER A 35 14.70 -15.24 -2.31
C SER A 35 14.94 -16.58 -1.64
N ASP A 36 15.62 -16.59 -0.50
CA ASP A 36 15.98 -17.83 0.21
C ASP A 36 14.75 -18.59 0.75
N VAL A 37 13.62 -17.90 0.90
CA VAL A 37 12.35 -18.41 1.47
C VAL A 37 11.43 -19.06 0.45
N LEU A 38 11.44 -18.58 -0.80
CA LEU A 38 10.47 -19.01 -1.82
C LEU A 38 11.16 -19.42 -3.12
N PRO A 39 10.80 -20.59 -3.68
CA PRO A 39 11.26 -20.96 -5.02
C PRO A 39 10.70 -19.98 -6.06
N VAL A 40 11.51 -19.69 -7.08
CA VAL A 40 11.23 -18.73 -8.15
C VAL A 40 9.86 -18.98 -8.83
N THR A 41 9.43 -20.24 -8.93
CA THR A 41 8.13 -20.62 -9.51
C THR A 41 6.94 -20.09 -8.70
N LYS A 42 7.03 -20.14 -7.36
CA LYS A 42 6.00 -19.62 -6.44
C LYS A 42 6.00 -18.09 -6.45
N LEU A 43 7.18 -17.48 -6.46
CA LEU A 43 7.35 -16.03 -6.49
C LEU A 43 6.74 -15.41 -7.76
N ASN A 44 6.96 -16.01 -8.93
CA ASN A 44 6.35 -15.59 -10.19
C ASN A 44 4.82 -15.64 -10.18
N LYS A 45 4.21 -16.64 -9.53
CA LYS A 45 2.74 -16.72 -9.40
C LYS A 45 2.19 -15.53 -8.61
N ILE A 46 2.83 -15.20 -7.50
CA ILE A 46 2.45 -14.07 -6.65
C ILE A 46 2.67 -12.75 -7.39
N LEU A 47 3.79 -12.60 -8.09
CA LEU A 47 4.11 -11.41 -8.87
C LEU A 47 3.04 -11.15 -9.94
N ASN A 48 2.66 -12.17 -10.71
CA ASN A 48 1.59 -12.06 -11.70
C ASN A 48 0.27 -11.63 -11.05
N LYS A 49 -0.06 -12.19 -9.87
CA LYS A 49 -1.27 -11.80 -9.12
C LYS A 49 -1.24 -10.32 -8.72
N LEU A 50 -0.12 -9.84 -8.17
CA LEU A 50 0.07 -8.44 -7.78
C LEU A 50 -0.04 -7.49 -8.99
N LEU A 51 0.55 -7.85 -10.13
CA LEU A 51 0.49 -7.03 -11.35
C LEU A 51 -0.93 -6.95 -11.92
N VAL A 52 -1.66 -8.06 -11.92
CA VAL A 52 -3.07 -8.08 -12.36
C VAL A 52 -3.94 -7.22 -11.43
N GLU A 53 -3.76 -7.34 -10.11
CA GLU A 53 -4.50 -6.51 -9.15
C GLU A 53 -4.16 -5.02 -9.30
N ARG A 54 -2.89 -4.67 -9.49
CA ARG A 54 -2.46 -3.30 -9.76
C ARG A 54 -3.13 -2.73 -11.00
N ALA A 55 -3.11 -3.48 -12.10
CA ALA A 55 -3.71 -3.04 -13.36
C ALA A 55 -5.21 -2.79 -13.22
N LYS A 56 -5.92 -3.65 -12.48
CA LYS A 56 -7.36 -3.49 -12.18
C LYS A 56 -7.64 -2.19 -11.42
N LEU A 57 -6.88 -1.89 -10.38
CA LEU A 57 -7.09 -0.65 -9.60
C LEU A 57 -6.85 0.61 -10.44
N LEU A 58 -5.82 0.60 -11.30
CA LEU A 58 -5.52 1.73 -12.19
C LEU A 58 -6.59 1.91 -13.27
N GLN A 59 -7.24 0.84 -13.73
CA GLN A 59 -8.38 0.93 -14.64
C GLN A 59 -9.58 1.57 -13.92
N ILE A 60 -9.90 1.13 -12.70
CA ILE A 60 -10.98 1.70 -11.90
C ILE A 60 -10.79 3.21 -11.70
N GLU A 61 -9.57 3.66 -11.35
CA GLU A 61 -9.30 5.09 -11.20
C GLU A 61 -9.54 5.88 -12.50
N LYS A 62 -9.12 5.35 -13.65
CA LYS A 62 -9.33 5.99 -14.97
C LYS A 62 -10.80 6.03 -15.38
N ASP A 63 -11.56 5.00 -15.06
CA ASP A 63 -12.98 4.94 -15.39
C ASP A 63 -13.80 5.91 -14.54
N GLN A 64 -13.40 6.13 -13.28
CA GLN A 64 -14.02 7.12 -12.40
C GLN A 64 -13.80 8.56 -12.87
N GLU A 65 -12.61 8.90 -13.39
CA GLU A 65 -12.34 10.23 -13.97
C GLU A 65 -13.25 10.55 -15.16
N LYS A 66 -13.67 9.52 -15.92
CA LYS A 66 -14.56 9.68 -17.06
C LYS A 66 -16.03 9.84 -16.68
N PHE A 67 -16.41 9.55 -15.44
CA PHE A 67 -17.82 9.50 -14.99
C PHE A 67 -18.17 10.64 -14.01
N CYS A 68 -17.54 11.81 -14.14
CA CYS A 68 -17.98 12.99 -13.42
C CYS A 68 -19.15 13.64 -14.19
N LEU A 69 -20.38 13.23 -13.88
CA LEU A 69 -21.57 14.02 -14.23
C LEU A 69 -21.50 15.37 -13.49
N ASP A 70 -21.90 16.46 -14.14
CA ASP A 70 -21.96 17.76 -13.48
C ASP A 70 -23.03 17.69 -12.38
N LYS A 71 -22.58 17.68 -11.11
CA LYS A 71 -23.46 17.58 -9.93
C LYS A 71 -24.45 18.75 -9.86
N ASN A 72 -24.18 19.84 -10.59
CA ASN A 72 -25.05 21.00 -10.63
C ASN A 72 -26.21 20.87 -11.63
N GLU A 73 -26.18 19.90 -12.55
CA GLU A 73 -27.19 19.84 -13.62
C GLU A 73 -28.50 19.14 -13.22
N LEU A 74 -28.57 18.41 -12.09
CA LEU A 74 -29.71 17.50 -11.86
C LEU A 74 -30.12 17.22 -10.39
N ALA A 75 -29.77 18.06 -9.42
CA ALA A 75 -30.11 17.83 -8.02
C ALA A 75 -31.22 18.78 -7.53
N ASP A 76 -32.42 18.25 -7.27
CA ASP A 76 -33.42 18.98 -6.49
C ASP A 76 -33.01 19.02 -5.00
N PRO A 77 -33.42 20.04 -4.22
CA PRO A 77 -33.04 20.18 -2.81
C PRO A 77 -33.38 18.98 -1.92
N LEU A 78 -34.34 18.15 -2.32
CA LEU A 78 -34.73 16.93 -1.60
C LEU A 78 -33.70 15.80 -1.75
N ASP A 79 -32.92 15.79 -2.84
CA ASP A 79 -31.94 14.74 -3.14
C ASP A 79 -30.52 15.07 -2.66
N GLU A 80 -30.30 16.29 -2.19
CA GLU A 80 -28.99 16.78 -1.75
C GLU A 80 -28.37 15.87 -0.67
N ALA A 81 -29.17 15.44 0.31
CA ALA A 81 -28.72 14.53 1.36
C ALA A 81 -28.22 13.18 0.80
N SER A 82 -28.95 12.62 -0.16
CA SER A 82 -28.60 11.35 -0.81
C SER A 82 -27.32 11.46 -1.63
N ILE A 83 -27.18 12.55 -2.39
CA ILE A 83 -25.98 12.82 -3.21
C ILE A 83 -24.76 13.00 -2.32
N ASN A 84 -24.88 13.74 -1.22
CA ASN A 84 -23.80 13.95 -0.26
C ASN A 84 -23.35 12.63 0.39
N ILE A 85 -24.29 11.75 0.74
CA ILE A 85 -23.98 10.42 1.27
C ILE A 85 -23.23 9.60 0.21
N GLN A 86 -23.72 9.54 -1.02
CA GLN A 86 -23.09 8.80 -2.12
C GLN A 86 -21.67 9.30 -2.39
N ALA A 87 -21.48 10.62 -2.51
CA ALA A 87 -20.17 11.24 -2.71
C ALA A 87 -19.21 10.91 -1.56
N SER A 88 -19.69 10.93 -0.31
CA SER A 88 -18.88 10.58 0.86
C SER A 88 -18.45 9.10 0.87
N GLN A 89 -19.32 8.20 0.39
CA GLN A 89 -19.02 6.76 0.29
C GLN A 89 -18.01 6.50 -0.83
N GLU A 90 -18.20 7.11 -1.99
CA GLU A 90 -17.30 7.01 -3.12
C GLU A 90 -15.88 7.46 -2.75
N LEU A 91 -15.76 8.61 -2.06
CA LEU A 91 -14.48 9.09 -1.56
C LEU A 91 -13.79 8.07 -0.64
N ARG A 92 -14.55 7.40 0.25
CA ARG A 92 -14.01 6.36 1.14
C ARG A 92 -13.53 5.13 0.35
N PHE A 93 -14.26 4.71 -0.68
CA PHE A 93 -13.84 3.60 -1.54
C PHE A 93 -12.58 3.95 -2.33
N ARG A 94 -12.52 5.16 -2.89
CA ARG A 94 -11.33 5.67 -3.59
C ARG A 94 -10.11 5.67 -2.67
N ASN A 95 -10.24 6.19 -1.45
CA ASN A 95 -9.15 6.18 -0.47
C ASN A 95 -8.67 4.75 -0.17
N ARG A 96 -9.60 3.79 0.02
CA ARG A 96 -9.23 2.38 0.22
C ARG A 96 -8.43 1.82 -0.96
N ASN A 97 -8.84 2.13 -2.20
CA ASN A 97 -8.13 1.71 -3.41
C ASN A 97 -6.72 2.30 -3.47
N ILE A 98 -6.57 3.61 -3.18
CA ILE A 98 -5.26 4.28 -3.11
C ILE A 98 -4.35 3.62 -2.08
N PHE A 99 -4.87 3.37 -0.86
CA PHE A 99 -4.09 2.69 0.18
C PHE A 99 -3.73 1.25 -0.20
N TYR A 100 -4.62 0.54 -0.91
CA TYR A 100 -4.34 -0.80 -1.39
C TYR A 100 -3.28 -0.79 -2.50
N LEU A 101 -3.36 0.14 -3.44
CA LEU A 101 -2.36 0.35 -4.50
C LEU A 101 -0.97 0.64 -3.91
N LYS A 102 -0.89 1.48 -2.88
CA LYS A 102 0.37 1.73 -2.14
C LYS A 102 0.95 0.44 -1.55
N LYS A 103 0.12 -0.44 -0.99
CA LYS A 103 0.57 -1.74 -0.48
C LYS A 103 1.07 -2.67 -1.57
N ILE A 104 0.37 -2.71 -2.71
CA ILE A 104 0.83 -3.50 -3.87
C ILE A 104 2.19 -3.00 -4.35
N ASN A 105 2.37 -1.68 -4.49
CA ASN A 105 3.64 -1.11 -4.90
C ASN A 105 4.76 -1.49 -3.92
N LYS A 106 4.55 -1.31 -2.61
CA LYS A 106 5.52 -1.74 -1.58
C LYS A 106 5.83 -3.24 -1.66
N SER A 107 4.84 -4.09 -1.90
CA SER A 107 5.07 -5.53 -2.09
C SER A 107 5.90 -5.82 -3.35
N LEU A 108 5.65 -5.13 -4.45
CA LEU A 108 6.46 -5.25 -5.67
C LEU A 108 7.91 -4.80 -5.41
N ASP A 109 8.10 -3.71 -4.67
CA ASP A 109 9.44 -3.22 -4.32
C ASP A 109 10.21 -4.27 -3.50
N ARG A 110 9.56 -4.89 -2.51
CA ARG A 110 10.16 -5.99 -1.74
C ARG A 110 10.52 -7.21 -2.58
N VAL A 111 9.77 -7.49 -3.66
CA VAL A 111 10.12 -8.57 -4.60
C VAL A 111 11.40 -8.20 -5.36
N LEU A 112 11.61 -6.93 -5.70
CA LEU A 112 12.83 -6.45 -6.37
C LEU A 112 14.04 -6.53 -5.45
N ASP A 113 13.85 -6.17 -4.17
CA ASP A 113 14.91 -6.16 -3.17
C ASP A 113 15.21 -7.55 -2.60
N GLY A 114 14.42 -8.56 -2.95
CA GLY A 114 14.59 -9.95 -2.50
C GLY A 114 14.09 -10.22 -1.07
N SER A 115 13.60 -9.21 -0.35
CA SER A 115 13.06 -9.32 1.01
C SER A 115 11.61 -9.80 1.08
N TYR A 116 10.99 -10.10 -0.07
CA TYR A 116 9.61 -10.57 -0.12
C TYR A 116 9.47 -11.97 0.47
N GLY A 117 8.58 -12.13 1.43
CA GLY A 117 8.37 -13.39 2.14
C GLY A 117 8.85 -13.37 3.60
N HIS A 118 9.58 -12.33 4.02
CA HIS A 118 9.98 -12.14 5.41
C HIS A 118 9.03 -11.22 6.18
N CYS A 119 8.86 -11.47 7.48
CA CYS A 119 8.12 -10.60 8.39
C CYS A 119 8.89 -9.30 8.66
N GLU A 120 8.26 -8.12 8.55
CA GLU A 120 8.94 -6.84 8.87
C GLU A 120 9.27 -6.65 10.36
N GLU A 121 8.66 -7.42 11.26
CA GLU A 121 8.85 -7.28 12.72
C GLU A 121 9.82 -8.30 13.29
N CYS A 122 9.66 -9.58 12.94
CA CYS A 122 10.44 -10.68 13.51
C CYS A 122 11.37 -11.36 12.50
N ASP A 123 11.40 -10.91 11.25
CA ASP A 123 12.20 -11.46 10.13
C ASP A 123 11.92 -12.92 9.73
N GLU A 124 11.00 -13.58 10.44
CA GLU A 124 10.56 -14.96 10.15
C GLU A 124 9.83 -15.09 8.80
N ASP A 125 9.87 -16.30 8.27
CA ASP A 125 9.24 -16.64 7.00
C ASP A 125 7.70 -16.59 7.07
N ILE A 126 7.11 -15.87 6.12
CA ILE A 126 5.67 -15.83 5.92
C ILE A 126 5.26 -17.02 5.06
N SER A 127 4.33 -17.83 5.59
CA SER A 127 3.84 -19.01 4.88
C SER A 127 3.31 -18.68 3.49
N PHE A 128 3.64 -19.54 2.50
CA PHE A 128 3.20 -19.36 1.12
C PHE A 128 1.68 -19.30 0.98
N GLU A 129 0.94 -20.10 1.76
CA GLU A 129 -0.52 -20.10 1.77
C GLU A 129 -1.09 -18.74 2.15
N ARG A 130 -0.46 -18.08 3.12
CA ARG A 130 -0.84 -16.73 3.54
C ARG A 130 -0.53 -15.69 2.48
N LEU A 131 0.63 -15.77 1.82
CA LEU A 131 0.99 -14.87 0.72
C LEU A 131 0.09 -15.10 -0.51
N MET A 132 -0.35 -16.34 -0.75
CA MET A 132 -1.31 -16.64 -1.81
C MET A 132 -2.70 -16.08 -1.50
N ALA A 133 -3.15 -16.19 -0.25
CA ALA A 133 -4.41 -15.60 0.20
C ALA A 133 -4.35 -14.06 0.16
N ARG A 134 -3.25 -13.49 0.68
CA ARG A 134 -3.04 -12.04 0.77
C ARG A 134 -1.60 -11.67 0.36
N PRO A 135 -1.37 -11.34 -0.93
CA PRO A 135 -0.02 -11.06 -1.45
C PRO A 135 0.56 -9.71 -1.00
N THR A 136 -0.24 -8.88 -0.32
CA THR A 136 0.19 -7.60 0.25
C THR A 136 0.57 -7.69 1.73
N ALA A 137 0.67 -8.90 2.28
CA ALA A 137 0.94 -9.08 3.70
C ALA A 137 2.44 -8.90 4.02
N GLN A 138 2.72 -8.13 5.07
CA GLN A 138 4.09 -7.71 5.46
C GLN A 138 4.59 -8.36 6.76
N LEU A 139 3.66 -8.80 7.61
CA LEU A 139 3.96 -9.44 8.91
C LEU A 139 3.62 -10.92 8.84
N CYS A 140 4.16 -11.76 9.72
CA CYS A 140 3.70 -13.14 9.89
C CYS A 140 2.31 -13.18 10.58
N ILE A 141 1.78 -14.38 10.86
CA ILE A 141 0.47 -14.52 11.53
C ILE A 141 0.56 -14.00 12.97
N LEU A 142 1.59 -14.44 13.72
CA LEU A 142 1.79 -14.09 15.13
C LEU A 142 1.92 -12.58 15.34
N CYS A 143 2.86 -11.93 14.65
CA CYS A 143 3.02 -10.48 14.68
C CYS A 143 1.74 -9.73 14.28
N LYS A 144 0.98 -10.27 13.31
CA LYS A 144 -0.29 -9.65 12.90
C LYS A 144 -1.35 -9.74 13.99
N GLU A 145 -1.42 -10.86 14.70
CA GLU A 145 -2.34 -11.07 15.83
C GLU A 145 -1.99 -10.16 17.01
N GLU A 146 -0.71 -10.05 17.36
CA GLU A 146 -0.21 -9.13 18.39
C GLU A 146 -0.55 -7.68 18.06
N ALA A 147 -0.29 -7.25 16.81
CA ALA A 147 -0.66 -5.92 16.35
C ALA A 147 -2.18 -5.67 16.44
N GLU A 148 -3.01 -6.66 16.12
CA GLU A 148 -4.47 -6.55 16.23
C GLU A 148 -4.96 -6.51 17.68
N LEU A 149 -4.33 -7.26 18.58
CA LEU A 149 -4.58 -7.18 20.03
C LEU A 149 -4.23 -5.79 20.57
N GLY A 150 -3.09 -5.24 20.16
CA GLY A 150 -2.70 -3.86 20.49
C GLY A 150 -3.69 -2.81 19.97
N GLU A 151 -4.12 -2.94 18.71
CA GLU A 151 -5.14 -2.07 18.12
C GLU A 151 -6.51 -2.18 18.84
N ARG A 152 -6.89 -3.39 19.30
CA ARG A 152 -8.16 -3.63 20.02
C ARG A 152 -8.16 -2.99 21.41
N ASN A 153 -7.04 -3.10 22.13
CA ASN A 153 -6.91 -2.64 23.52
C ASN A 153 -6.66 -1.13 23.61
N SER A 154 -6.15 -0.50 22.54
CA SER A 154 -5.92 0.94 22.50
C SER A 154 -7.13 1.70 21.95
N ILE A 155 -7.74 2.57 22.76
CA ILE A 155 -8.79 3.50 22.33
C ILE A 155 -8.29 4.39 21.18
N PHE A 156 -7.01 4.75 21.18
CA PHE A 156 -6.36 5.54 20.13
C PHE A 156 -5.82 4.69 18.95
N GLY A 157 -5.85 3.37 19.07
CA GLY A 157 -5.32 2.43 18.06
C GLY A 157 -6.29 2.13 16.91
N LYS A 158 -7.60 2.28 17.14
CA LYS A 158 -8.65 2.04 16.13
C LYS A 158 -8.74 3.19 15.13
N LYS A 159 -7.74 3.32 14.25
CA LYS A 159 -7.72 4.33 13.19
C LYS A 159 -8.20 3.75 11.86
N SER A 160 -9.21 4.39 11.27
CA SER A 160 -9.66 4.00 9.93
C SER A 160 -8.62 4.41 8.89
N LYS A 161 -7.98 3.41 8.29
CA LYS A 161 -6.98 3.63 7.23
C LYS A 161 -7.60 4.24 5.97
N SER A 162 -8.93 4.32 5.84
CA SER A 162 -9.60 4.92 4.67
C SER A 162 -9.97 6.41 4.82
N LEU A 163 -9.80 6.99 6.01
CA LEU A 163 -10.19 8.40 6.27
C LEU A 163 -9.04 9.39 6.07
N GLY A 164 -7.87 8.94 5.64
CA GLY A 164 -6.67 9.78 5.56
C GLY A 164 -6.07 10.06 6.95
N LYS A 165 -5.03 10.91 7.00
CA LYS A 165 -4.48 11.40 8.27
C LYS A 165 -5.36 12.53 8.80
N SER A 166 -5.62 12.57 10.11
CA SER A 166 -6.33 13.71 10.69
C SER A 166 -5.44 14.96 10.72
N LEU A 167 -6.04 16.16 10.79
CA LEU A 167 -5.30 17.42 10.97
C LEU A 167 -4.37 17.40 12.20
N THR A 168 -4.78 16.72 13.26
CA THR A 168 -3.98 16.48 14.47
C THR A 168 -2.76 15.56 14.25
N GLU A 169 -2.77 14.72 13.22
CA GLU A 169 -1.64 13.84 12.86
C GLU A 169 -0.63 14.53 11.95
N LEU A 170 -1.06 15.54 11.19
CA LEU A 170 -0.17 16.34 10.32
C LEU A 170 0.64 17.39 11.11
N GLY A 171 0.19 17.78 12.31
CA GLY A 171 0.89 18.75 13.17
C GLY A 171 1.87 18.14 14.19
N ARG A 172 2.10 16.82 14.14
CA ARG A 172 3.02 16.09 15.05
C ARG A 172 4.33 15.67 14.37
N SER A 173 4.56 16.11 13.14
CA SER A 173 5.75 15.84 12.33
C SER A 173 6.70 17.03 12.35
#